data_AF-A0A0N4TB58-F1
#
_entry.id   AF-A0A0N4TB58-F1
#
_cell.length_a   1.000
_cell.length_b   1.000
_cell.length_c   1.000
_cell.angle_alpha   90.00
_cell.angle_beta   90.00
_cell.angle_gamma   90.00
#
_symmetry.space_group_name_H-M   'P 1'
#
loop_
_entity.id
_entity.type
_entity.pdbx_description
1 polymer ?
#
loop_
_entity_poly.entity_id
_entity_poly.type
_entity_poly.pdbx_seq_one_letter_code
_entity_poly.pdbx_strand_id
1 'polypeptide(L)'
;MLNMHSLNLTLNWLCNVANFPNVHRRLLIFAFDRLTYSTIRTIWPEIKVIFWPLPQMHLPFQKGNDRYQMLYYFRAKLCTYLASINRDFWMIEADTYWRKNLFEIINTRQMLDLNGNLLFDQEGDRGLLAKMIAGGYFFVKAGIKSECFFKELSRQLENYYATDNNIMGALCFTKYCSNQCAFIPYR
;
A
#
# COMPACT_ATOMS: atom_id res chain seq x y z
N MET A 1 -4.63 -5.85 1.05
CA MET A 1 -4.15 -7.24 1.20
C MET A 1 -4.63 -7.71 2.56
N LEU A 2 -5.49 -8.73 2.62
CA LEU A 2 -6.30 -8.97 3.81
C LEU A 2 -6.35 -10.47 4.14
N ASN A 3 -6.43 -10.76 5.43
CA ASN A 3 -6.76 -12.07 5.97
C ASN A 3 -7.95 -11.95 6.93
N MET A 4 -8.42 -13.09 7.43
CA MET A 4 -9.59 -13.15 8.30
C MET A 4 -9.45 -12.31 9.58
N HIS A 5 -8.22 -12.10 10.04
CA HIS A 5 -7.92 -11.33 11.26
C HIS A 5 -8.11 -9.83 11.06
N SER A 6 -7.97 -9.32 9.82
CA SER A 6 -8.24 -7.92 9.48
C SER A 6 -9.61 -7.70 8.84
N LEU A 7 -10.45 -8.73 8.74
CA LEU A 7 -11.74 -8.67 8.05
C LEU A 7 -12.69 -7.63 8.66
N ASN A 8 -12.91 -7.66 9.98
CA ASN A 8 -13.83 -6.72 10.64
C ASN A 8 -13.37 -5.27 10.49
N LEU A 9 -12.06 -5.03 10.63
CA LEU A 9 -11.46 -3.71 10.44
C LEU A 9 -11.66 -3.22 9.01
N THR A 10 -11.45 -4.11 8.04
CA THR A 10 -11.70 -3.81 6.61
C THR A 10 -13.16 -3.48 6.35
N LEU A 11 -14.10 -4.26 6.88
CA LEU A 11 -15.53 -4.01 6.68
C LEU A 11 -15.94 -2.65 7.26
N ASN A 12 -15.38 -2.28 8.41
CA ASN A 12 -15.57 -0.94 8.98
C ASN A 12 -15.05 0.16 8.07
N TRP A 13 -13.84 -0.02 7.49
CA TRP A 13 -13.28 0.96 6.55
C TRP A 13 -14.08 1.05 5.25
N LEU A 14 -14.51 -0.08 4.68
CA LEU A 14 -15.38 -0.11 3.50
C LEU A 14 -16.70 0.63 3.76
N CYS A 15 -17.29 0.43 4.94
CA CYS A 15 -18.45 1.21 5.37
C CYS A 15 -18.15 2.72 5.46
N ASN A 16 -17.01 3.09 6.04
CA ASN A 16 -16.60 4.50 6.14
C ASN A 16 -16.48 5.18 4.77
N VAL A 17 -15.99 4.48 3.74
CA VAL A 17 -15.81 5.05 2.40
C VAL A 17 -16.97 4.79 1.44
N ALA A 18 -18.04 4.11 1.88
CA ALA A 18 -19.16 3.70 1.03
C ALA A 18 -19.86 4.88 0.33
N ASN A 19 -19.93 6.04 1.00
CA ASN A 19 -20.56 7.25 0.47
C ASN A 19 -19.59 8.12 -0.36
N PHE A 20 -18.31 7.76 -0.46
CA PHE A 20 -17.36 8.51 -1.26
C PHE A 20 -17.43 8.10 -2.73
N PRO A 21 -17.68 9.04 -3.65
CA PRO A 21 -17.82 8.73 -5.06
C PRO A 21 -16.62 7.96 -5.61
N ASN A 22 -16.93 6.88 -6.34
CA ASN A 22 -15.96 6.05 -7.06
C ASN A 22 -14.90 5.33 -6.22
N VAL A 23 -14.93 5.39 -4.87
CA VAL A 23 -13.90 4.71 -4.06
C VAL A 23 -13.97 3.20 -4.29
N HIS A 24 -15.11 2.55 -4.03
CA HIS A 24 -15.26 1.09 -4.19
C HIS A 24 -14.91 0.59 -5.59
N ARG A 25 -15.31 1.31 -6.64
CA ARG A 25 -15.03 0.96 -8.05
C ARG A 25 -13.53 0.96 -8.40
N ARG A 26 -12.73 1.69 -7.61
CA ARG A 26 -11.27 1.80 -7.79
C ARG A 26 -10.49 0.85 -6.90
N LEU A 27 -11.16 0.10 -6.01
CA LEU A 27 -10.50 -0.83 -5.11
C LEU A 27 -10.20 -2.16 -5.80
N LEU A 28 -9.02 -2.67 -5.49
CA LEU A 28 -8.60 -4.03 -5.77
C LEU A 28 -8.13 -4.65 -4.45
N ILE A 29 -8.86 -5.66 -3.99
CA ILE A 29 -8.57 -6.34 -2.73
C ILE A 29 -8.00 -7.73 -3.02
N PHE A 30 -6.83 -8.01 -2.45
CA PHE A 30 -6.29 -9.37 -2.38
C PHE A 30 -6.69 -9.99 -1.05
N ALA A 31 -7.48 -11.07 -1.10
CA ALA A 31 -7.92 -11.85 0.05
C ALA A 31 -7.11 -13.14 0.14
N PHE A 32 -6.46 -13.36 1.29
CA PHE A 32 -5.52 -14.47 1.50
C PHE A 32 -6.15 -15.73 2.09
N ASP A 33 -7.43 -15.67 2.44
CA ASP A 33 -8.22 -16.80 2.91
C ASP A 33 -9.64 -16.74 2.32
N ARG A 34 -10.30 -17.91 2.33
CA ARG A 34 -11.61 -18.09 1.69
C ARG A 34 -12.73 -17.35 2.43
N LEU A 35 -12.63 -17.19 3.75
CA LEU A 35 -13.63 -16.47 4.54
C LEU A 35 -13.62 -14.99 4.14
N THR A 36 -12.48 -14.33 4.17
CA THR A 36 -12.31 -12.94 3.74
C THR A 36 -12.81 -12.73 2.31
N TYR A 37 -12.42 -13.61 1.39
CA TYR A 37 -12.84 -13.53 -0.01
C TYR A 37 -14.35 -13.59 -0.18
N SER A 38 -14.98 -14.63 0.40
CA SER A 38 -16.42 -14.87 0.25
C SER A 38 -17.25 -13.78 0.93
N THR A 39 -16.85 -13.34 2.12
CA THR A 39 -17.55 -12.28 2.86
C THR A 39 -17.53 -10.96 2.10
N ILE A 40 -16.36 -10.47 1.66
CA ILE A 40 -16.28 -9.17 0.95
C ILE A 40 -17.04 -9.24 -0.37
N ARG A 41 -16.90 -10.34 -1.13
CA ARG A 41 -17.61 -10.50 -2.41
C ARG A 41 -19.14 -10.56 -2.26
N THR A 42 -19.62 -11.04 -1.11
CA THR A 42 -21.06 -11.10 -0.82
C THR A 42 -21.62 -9.76 -0.38
N ILE A 43 -20.92 -9.04 0.50
CA ILE A 43 -21.39 -7.77 1.07
C ILE A 43 -21.19 -6.60 0.08
N TRP A 44 -20.07 -6.60 -0.67
CA TRP A 44 -19.65 -5.52 -1.58
C TRP A 44 -19.35 -6.07 -2.99
N PRO A 45 -20.37 -6.52 -3.74
CA PRO A 45 -20.19 -7.21 -5.02
C PRO A 45 -19.55 -6.36 -6.13
N GLU A 46 -19.57 -5.03 -6.00
CA GLU A 46 -18.97 -4.08 -6.93
C GLU A 46 -17.45 -3.95 -6.76
N ILE A 47 -16.88 -4.38 -5.62
CA ILE A 47 -15.45 -4.32 -5.35
C ILE A 47 -14.76 -5.50 -6.03
N LYS A 48 -13.65 -5.24 -6.72
CA LYS A 48 -12.82 -6.30 -7.30
C LYS A 48 -12.04 -6.99 -6.20
N VAL A 49 -12.38 -8.25 -5.92
CA VAL A 49 -11.66 -9.10 -4.96
C VAL A 49 -10.98 -10.24 -5.69
N ILE A 50 -9.67 -10.40 -5.48
CA ILE A 50 -8.87 -11.52 -5.95
C ILE A 50 -8.64 -12.46 -4.76
N PHE A 51 -9.00 -13.74 -4.92
CA PHE A 51 -8.58 -14.76 -3.99
C PHE A 51 -7.14 -15.17 -4.31
N TRP A 52 -6.24 -14.97 -3.35
CA TRP A 52 -4.82 -15.29 -3.48
C TRP A 52 -4.38 -16.05 -2.23
N PRO A 53 -4.59 -17.37 -2.13
CA PRO A 53 -4.27 -18.09 -0.91
C PRO A 53 -2.76 -18.01 -0.60
N LEU A 54 -2.43 -17.53 0.59
CA LEU A 54 -1.07 -17.57 1.14
C LEU A 54 -1.04 -18.57 2.30
N PRO A 55 -0.11 -19.55 2.31
CA PRO A 55 0.03 -20.49 3.40
C PRO A 55 0.15 -19.78 4.75
N GLN A 56 -0.50 -20.35 5.77
CA GLN A 56 -0.42 -19.90 7.17
C GLN A 56 -0.95 -18.48 7.47
N MET A 57 -1.43 -17.71 6.49
CA MET A 57 -2.00 -16.38 6.74
C MET A 57 -3.33 -16.38 7.49
N HIS A 58 -3.98 -17.54 7.60
CA HIS A 58 -5.17 -17.76 8.42
C HIS A 58 -4.83 -17.95 9.91
N LEU A 59 -3.57 -18.21 10.25
CA LEU A 59 -3.14 -18.36 11.64
C LEU A 59 -2.86 -16.98 12.25
N PRO A 60 -3.21 -16.76 13.53
CA PRO A 60 -2.86 -15.52 14.22
C PRO A 60 -1.34 -15.36 14.29
N PHE A 61 -0.85 -14.14 14.10
CA PHE A 61 0.56 -13.78 14.22
C PHE A 61 0.71 -12.46 14.98
N GLN A 62 1.82 -12.31 15.68
CA GLN A 62 2.17 -11.07 16.37
C GLN A 62 2.91 -10.12 15.42
N LYS A 63 2.89 -8.82 15.74
CA LYS A 63 3.77 -7.85 15.09
C LYS A 63 5.22 -8.29 15.31
N GLY A 64 6.04 -8.27 14.26
CA GLY A 64 7.42 -8.77 14.38
C GLY A 64 7.58 -10.27 14.06
N ASN A 65 6.53 -10.95 13.62
CA ASN A 65 6.60 -12.34 13.15
C ASN A 65 6.89 -12.43 11.64
N ASP A 66 7.49 -13.53 11.19
CA ASP A 66 7.80 -13.84 9.79
C ASP A 66 6.59 -13.79 8.84
N ARG A 67 5.38 -14.11 9.33
CA ARG A 67 4.16 -13.95 8.53
C ARG A 67 3.81 -12.49 8.26
N TYR A 68 4.19 -11.59 9.16
CA TYR A 68 4.08 -10.15 8.94
C TYR A 68 5.04 -9.69 7.85
N GLN A 69 6.26 -10.26 7.82
CA GLN A 69 7.24 -10.01 6.77
C GLN A 69 6.72 -10.44 5.39
N MET A 70 5.97 -11.54 5.31
CA MET A 70 5.37 -12.01 4.06
C MET A 70 4.40 -10.98 3.45
N LEU A 71 3.67 -10.22 4.27
CA LEU A 71 2.79 -9.16 3.79
C LEU A 71 3.59 -8.04 3.09
N TYR A 72 4.69 -7.62 3.70
CA TYR A 72 5.58 -6.61 3.13
C TYR A 72 6.24 -7.10 1.84
N TYR A 73 6.72 -8.34 1.83
CA TYR A 73 7.31 -8.95 0.63
C TYR A 73 6.30 -9.04 -0.52
N PHE A 74 5.08 -9.54 -0.24
CA PHE A 74 4.01 -9.61 -1.22
C PHE A 74 3.64 -8.21 -1.72
N ARG A 75 3.53 -7.23 -0.83
CA ARG A 75 3.27 -5.82 -1.18
C ARG A 75 4.32 -5.28 -2.14
N ALA A 76 5.61 -5.49 -1.85
CA ALA A 76 6.70 -5.05 -2.72
C ALA A 76 6.69 -5.74 -4.10
N LYS A 77 6.41 -7.05 -4.16
CA LYS A 77 6.29 -7.79 -5.43
C LYS A 77 5.08 -7.34 -6.25
N LEU A 78 3.95 -7.07 -5.60
CA LEU A 78 2.77 -6.52 -6.26
C LEU A 78 3.05 -5.14 -6.84
N CYS A 79 3.69 -4.25 -6.07
CA CYS A 79 4.11 -2.93 -6.56
C CYS A 79 5.05 -3.04 -7.76
N THR A 80 6.01 -3.96 -7.71
CA THR A 80 6.92 -4.26 -8.83
C THR A 80 6.14 -4.63 -10.09
N TYR A 81 5.21 -5.59 -9.98
CA TYR A 81 4.42 -6.06 -11.10
C TYR A 81 3.55 -4.94 -11.69
N LEU A 82 2.82 -4.20 -10.85
CA LEU A 82 1.97 -3.12 -11.32
C LEU A 82 2.78 -2.00 -12.00
N ALA A 83 3.96 -1.69 -11.48
CA ALA A 83 4.87 -0.73 -12.09
C ALA A 83 5.41 -1.21 -13.45
N SER A 84 5.73 -2.50 -13.61
CA SER A 84 6.26 -3.05 -14.86
C SER A 84 5.22 -3.11 -15.98
N ILE A 85 3.94 -3.24 -15.65
CA ILE A 85 2.83 -3.17 -16.62
C ILE A 85 2.28 -1.74 -16.82
N ASN A 86 3.04 -0.73 -16.39
CA ASN A 86 2.73 0.69 -16.55
C ASN A 86 1.36 1.10 -15.99
N ARG A 87 0.99 0.59 -14.79
CA ARG A 87 -0.24 0.94 -14.09
C ARG A 87 0.04 1.78 -12.87
N ASP A 88 -0.38 3.04 -12.87
CA ASP A 88 -0.35 3.89 -11.68
C ASP A 88 -1.33 3.36 -10.62
N PHE A 89 -0.94 3.39 -9.34
CA PHE A 89 -1.80 2.90 -8.27
C PHE A 89 -1.55 3.59 -6.93
N TRP A 90 -2.57 3.53 -6.08
CA TRP A 90 -2.46 3.79 -4.66
C TRP A 90 -2.34 2.47 -3.91
N MET A 91 -1.46 2.43 -2.91
CA MET A 91 -1.47 1.43 -1.86
C MET A 91 -2.07 2.07 -0.60
N ILE A 92 -3.07 1.41 -0.02
CA ILE A 92 -3.90 1.94 1.07
C ILE A 92 -4.07 0.84 2.13
N GLU A 93 -3.83 1.20 3.40
CA GLU A 93 -4.14 0.36 4.55
C GLU A 93 -5.55 0.65 5.10
N ALA A 94 -6.28 -0.43 5.40
CA ALA A 94 -7.69 -0.37 5.80
C ALA A 94 -7.89 -0.10 7.31
N ASP A 95 -6.82 0.10 8.08
CA ASP A 95 -6.83 0.35 9.53
C ASP A 95 -6.92 1.84 9.89
N THR A 96 -7.58 2.61 9.04
CA THR A 96 -7.67 4.08 9.14
C THR A 96 -9.08 4.56 8.90
N TYR A 97 -9.32 5.86 9.09
CA TYR A 97 -10.62 6.48 8.86
C TYR A 97 -10.49 7.68 7.91
N TRP A 98 -11.22 7.63 6.81
CA TRP A 98 -11.25 8.71 5.82
C TRP A 98 -12.33 9.72 6.17
N ARG A 99 -11.91 10.95 6.44
CA ARG A 99 -12.81 12.12 6.60
C ARG A 99 -13.19 12.76 5.26
N LYS A 100 -12.39 12.51 4.22
CA LYS A 100 -12.57 13.03 2.86
C LYS A 100 -12.06 11.99 1.85
N ASN A 101 -12.56 12.05 0.62
CA ASN A 101 -12.12 11.18 -0.46
C ASN A 101 -10.67 11.50 -0.86
N LEU A 102 -9.74 10.58 -0.61
CA LEU A 102 -8.31 10.72 -0.97
C LEU A 102 -8.13 11.12 -2.44
N PHE A 103 -8.95 10.54 -3.31
CA PHE A 103 -8.87 10.71 -4.75
C PHE A 103 -9.30 12.09 -5.25
N GLU A 104 -9.98 12.86 -4.42
CA GLU A 104 -10.43 14.22 -4.73
C GLU A 104 -9.50 15.26 -4.12
N ILE A 105 -8.90 14.97 -2.96
CA ILE A 105 -8.08 15.95 -2.22
C ILE A 105 -6.60 15.93 -2.59
N ILE A 106 -6.12 14.84 -3.21
CA ILE A 106 -4.73 14.67 -3.63
C ILE A 106 -4.62 14.73 -5.16
N ASN A 107 -3.97 15.78 -5.65
CA ASN A 107 -3.53 15.85 -7.04
C ASN A 107 -2.12 15.28 -7.17
N THR A 108 -2.03 13.98 -7.50
CA THR A 108 -0.76 13.26 -7.61
C THR A 108 0.18 13.85 -8.66
N ARG A 109 -0.35 14.37 -9.78
CA ARG A 109 0.48 15.00 -10.82
C ARG A 109 1.13 16.28 -10.35
N GLN A 110 0.41 17.09 -9.58
CA GLN A 110 0.94 18.32 -9.02
C GLN A 110 1.96 18.03 -7.91
N MET A 111 1.69 17.05 -7.05
CA MET A 111 2.57 16.75 -5.90
C MET A 111 3.88 16.06 -6.28
N LEU A 112 3.92 15.33 -7.38
CA LEU A 112 5.12 14.64 -7.84
C LEU A 112 6.04 15.53 -8.68
N ASP A 113 5.64 16.74 -9.06
CA ASP A 113 6.31 17.54 -10.10
C ASP A 113 6.55 16.73 -11.40
N LEU A 114 7.37 17.25 -12.32
CA LEU A 114 7.64 16.61 -13.61
C LEU A 114 8.39 15.27 -13.48
N ASN A 115 9.25 15.14 -12.46
CA ASN A 115 10.21 14.04 -12.35
C ASN A 115 9.91 13.05 -11.22
N GLY A 116 8.95 13.35 -10.34
CA GLY A 116 8.53 12.48 -9.26
C GLY A 116 7.77 11.27 -9.74
N ASN A 117 7.94 10.19 -8.99
CA ASN A 117 7.27 8.93 -9.28
C ASN A 117 6.75 8.19 -8.06
N LEU A 118 7.09 8.62 -6.85
CA LEU A 118 6.60 8.04 -5.60
C LEU A 118 6.13 9.15 -4.66
N LEU A 119 4.92 9.02 -4.13
CA LEU A 119 4.34 9.98 -3.18
C LEU A 119 3.95 9.20 -1.92
N PHE A 120 4.59 9.50 -0.79
CA PHE A 120 4.42 8.78 0.46
C PHE A 120 3.72 9.61 1.53
N ASP A 121 3.04 8.95 2.45
CA ASP A 121 2.73 9.52 3.76
C ASP A 121 3.98 9.68 4.64
N GLN A 122 3.81 10.37 5.76
CA GLN A 122 4.87 10.72 6.70
C GLN A 122 4.57 10.16 8.09
N GLU A 123 5.59 9.86 8.89
CA GLU A 123 5.42 9.41 10.28
C GLU A 123 5.03 10.55 11.24
N GLY A 124 5.34 11.81 10.89
CA GLY A 124 5.02 12.99 11.71
C GLY A 124 5.18 14.30 10.94
N ASP A 125 4.65 15.40 11.48
CA ASP A 125 4.60 16.71 10.82
C ASP A 125 5.87 17.57 11.01
N ARG A 126 6.81 17.12 11.87
CA ARG A 126 7.98 17.91 12.29
C ARG A 126 9.26 17.09 12.37
N GLY A 127 10.39 17.80 12.24
CA GLY A 127 11.72 17.24 12.47
C GLY A 127 12.06 16.08 11.55
N LEU A 128 12.65 15.02 12.11
CA LEU A 128 13.01 13.81 11.37
C LEU A 128 11.78 13.03 10.87
N LEU A 129 10.67 13.05 11.62
CA LEU A 129 9.47 12.28 11.31
C LEU A 129 8.79 12.77 10.01
N ALA A 130 8.90 14.06 9.70
CA ALA A 130 8.44 14.63 8.43
C ALA A 130 9.23 14.15 7.20
N LYS A 131 10.33 13.43 7.42
CA LYS A 131 11.16 12.84 6.36
C LYS A 131 11.14 11.30 6.39
N MET A 132 10.38 10.71 7.31
CA MET A 132 10.23 9.26 7.44
C MET A 132 8.91 8.81 6.82
N ILE A 133 8.96 7.72 6.08
CA ILE A 133 7.79 7.12 5.43
C ILE A 133 7.03 6.30 6.47
N ALA A 134 5.75 6.61 6.69
CA ALA A 134 4.89 5.76 7.52
C ALA A 134 4.54 4.45 6.79
N GLY A 135 4.23 4.56 5.49
CA GLY A 135 4.04 3.42 4.59
C GLY A 135 2.63 2.88 4.57
N GLY A 136 1.64 3.52 5.21
CA GLY A 136 0.24 3.10 5.14
C GLY A 136 -0.46 3.58 3.87
N TYR A 137 -0.01 4.72 3.35
CA TYR A 137 -0.55 5.38 2.18
C TYR A 137 0.54 5.85 1.24
N PHE A 138 0.54 5.32 0.03
CA PHE A 138 1.43 5.85 -0.99
C PHE A 138 0.89 5.68 -2.40
N PHE A 139 1.25 6.62 -3.26
CA PHE A 139 0.98 6.58 -4.68
C PHE A 139 2.26 6.26 -5.45
N VAL A 140 2.11 5.38 -6.43
CA VAL A 140 3.17 4.97 -7.35
C VAL A 140 2.75 5.38 -8.75
N LYS A 141 3.53 6.28 -9.35
CA LYS A 141 3.54 6.46 -10.80
C LYS A 141 4.34 5.33 -11.40
N ALA A 142 3.73 4.54 -12.27
CA ALA A 142 4.37 3.39 -12.87
C ALA A 142 5.44 3.78 -13.88
N GLY A 143 6.26 2.78 -14.22
CA GLY A 143 7.41 2.93 -15.10
C GLY A 143 8.68 2.36 -14.48
N ILE A 144 9.74 2.37 -15.30
CA ILE A 144 10.99 1.66 -15.02
C ILE A 144 11.67 2.07 -13.70
N LYS A 145 11.53 3.34 -13.28
CA LYS A 145 12.08 3.84 -12.01
C LYS A 145 11.41 3.16 -10.81
N SER A 146 10.08 3.18 -10.78
CA SER A 146 9.28 2.55 -9.73
C SER A 146 9.43 1.04 -9.75
N GLU A 147 9.48 0.42 -10.93
CA GLU A 147 9.77 -1.01 -11.06
C GLU A 147 11.12 -1.35 -10.43
N CYS A 148 12.19 -0.62 -10.76
CA CYS A 148 13.50 -0.84 -10.15
C CYS A 148 13.47 -0.65 -8.64
N PHE A 149 12.80 0.39 -8.14
CA PHE A 149 12.64 0.67 -6.72
C PHE A 149 12.01 -0.51 -5.97
N PHE A 150 10.88 -1.01 -6.46
CA PHE A 150 10.15 -2.09 -5.82
C PHE A 150 10.82 -3.46 -6.03
N LYS A 151 11.56 -3.66 -7.13
CA LYS A 151 12.42 -4.84 -7.30
C LYS A 151 13.46 -4.91 -6.18
N GLU A 152 14.16 -3.82 -5.93
CA GLU A 152 15.17 -3.74 -4.86
C GLU A 152 14.55 -3.87 -3.47
N LEU A 153 13.42 -3.20 -3.22
CA LEU A 153 12.65 -3.39 -1.98
C LEU A 153 12.31 -4.86 -1.75
N SER A 154 11.76 -5.53 -2.76
CA SER A 154 11.40 -6.96 -2.65
C SER A 154 12.63 -7.84 -2.41
N ARG A 155 13.76 -7.55 -3.07
CA ARG A 155 15.02 -8.27 -2.89
C ARG A 155 15.53 -8.13 -1.46
N GLN A 156 15.46 -6.94 -0.86
CA GLN A 156 15.88 -6.75 0.52
C GLN A 156 14.95 -7.45 1.50
N LEU A 157 13.62 -7.35 1.32
CA LEU A 157 12.64 -8.02 2.19
C LEU A 157 12.72 -9.55 2.14
N GLU A 158 13.22 -10.11 1.03
CA GLU A 158 13.48 -11.55 0.86
C GLU A 158 14.66 -12.03 1.70
N ASN A 159 15.65 -11.16 1.94
CA ASN A 159 16.92 -11.52 2.57
C ASN A 159 17.08 -10.95 3.99
N TYR A 160 16.30 -9.94 4.35
CA TYR A 160 16.41 -9.23 5.63
C TYR A 160 15.05 -9.10 6.30
N TYR A 161 15.07 -9.30 7.62
CA TYR A 161 13.91 -9.04 8.47
C TYR A 161 13.82 -7.52 8.75
N ALA A 162 12.94 -6.83 8.03
CA ALA A 162 12.78 -5.38 8.11
C ALA A 162 11.39 -4.96 7.62
N THR A 163 10.86 -3.86 8.15
CA THR A 163 9.65 -3.27 7.59
C THR A 163 9.95 -2.61 6.25
N ASP A 164 9.01 -2.69 5.33
CA ASP A 164 9.21 -2.11 4.01
C ASP A 164 9.27 -0.59 4.03
N ASN A 165 8.54 0.09 4.92
CA ASN A 165 8.62 1.56 5.05
C ASN A 165 10.03 2.04 5.42
N ASN A 166 10.78 1.30 6.24
CA ASN A 166 12.18 1.63 6.55
C ASN A 166 13.08 1.47 5.33
N ILE A 167 12.94 0.38 4.57
CA ILE A 167 13.71 0.17 3.34
C ILE A 167 13.32 1.21 2.28
N MET A 168 12.01 1.48 2.09
CA MET A 168 11.52 2.53 1.20
C MET A 168 12.12 3.89 1.56
N GLY A 169 12.23 4.22 2.85
CA GLY A 169 12.86 5.45 3.32
C GLY A 169 14.32 5.54 2.90
N ALA A 170 15.09 4.47 3.11
CA ALA A 170 16.50 4.41 2.70
C ALA A 170 16.67 4.53 1.17
N LEU A 171 15.84 3.82 0.38
CA LEU A 171 15.86 3.89 -1.08
C LEU A 171 15.48 5.28 -1.60
N CYS A 172 14.51 5.94 -0.97
CA CYS A 172 14.14 7.32 -1.31
C CYS A 172 15.25 8.31 -0.97
N PHE A 173 15.85 8.20 0.22
CA PHE A 173 16.93 9.08 0.66
C PHE A 173 18.14 9.01 -0.28
N THR A 174 18.49 7.79 -0.71
CA THR A 174 19.61 7.54 -1.64
C THR A 174 19.25 7.82 -3.11
N LYS A 175 18.00 8.18 -3.40
CA LYS A 175 17.46 8.32 -4.77
C LYS A 175 17.78 7.10 -5.63
N TYR A 176 17.67 5.90 -5.03
CA TYR A 176 18.00 4.64 -5.69
C TYR A 176 17.30 4.55 -7.05
N CYS A 177 17.99 4.12 -8.10
CA CYS A 177 17.45 4.08 -9.47
C CYS A 177 16.87 5.42 -9.98
N SER A 178 17.42 6.54 -9.51
CA SER A 178 16.97 7.90 -9.86
C SER A 178 15.49 8.17 -9.55
N ASN A 179 14.96 7.45 -8.54
CA ASN A 179 13.62 7.67 -8.02
C ASN A 179 13.54 9.02 -7.32
N GLN A 180 12.40 9.68 -7.49
CA GLN A 180 12.09 10.98 -6.90
C GLN A 180 10.85 10.80 -6.04
N CYS A 181 11.06 10.88 -4.73
CA CYS A 181 10.04 10.71 -3.71
C CYS A 181 9.56 12.07 -3.23
N ALA A 182 8.24 12.26 -3.22
CA ALA A 182 7.56 13.38 -2.59
C ALA A 182 6.75 12.87 -1.39
N PHE A 183 6.30 13.79 -0.56
CA PHE A 183 5.51 13.47 0.62
C PHE A 183 4.18 14.20 0.64
N ILE A 184 3.14 13.51 1.13
CA ILE A 184 1.83 14.08 1.37
C ILE A 184 1.96 15.02 2.57
N PRO A 185 1.60 16.30 2.44
CA PRO A 185 1.71 17.25 3.53
C PRO A 185 0.67 16.94 4.63
N TYR A 186 1.09 17.09 5.89
CA TYR A 186 0.15 17.16 7.00
C TYR A 186 -0.82 18.34 6.81
N ARG A 187 -2.10 18.11 7.11
CA ARG A 187 -3.17 19.10 7.09
C ARG A 187 -3.92 19.13 8.39
#